data_AF-A0A974I5E9-F1
#
_entry.id   AF-A0A974I5E9-F1
#
_cell.length_a   1.000
_cell.length_b   1.000
_cell.length_c   1.000
_cell.angle_alpha   90.00
_cell.angle_beta   90.00
_cell.angle_gamma   90.00
#
_symmetry.space_group_name_H-M   'P 1'
#
loop_
_entity.id
_entity.type
_entity.pdbx_description
1 polymer ?
#
loop_
_entity_poly.entity_id
_entity_poly.type
_entity_poly.pdbx_seq_one_letter_code
_entity_poly.pdbx_strand_id
1 'polypeptide(L)'
;TNPSKFDYAEDLTTLVSLNESSVINTLRHRYQSQLIHTNAGPNLIVLKPSSPVANFSTKVFQGKKDSMPPHICSVAQKAYWNMLTQRQDQTILPLGRSGSGKTTCCQNALEYLAAAAGTVNNKVT
;
A
#
# COMPACT_ATOMS: atom_id res chain seq x y z
N THR A 1 16.88 19.83 6.59
CA THR A 1 17.02 18.48 5.98
C THR A 1 16.77 17.46 7.08
N ASN A 2 16.02 16.39 6.81
CA ASN A 2 15.77 15.38 7.84
C ASN A 2 17.05 14.61 8.19
N PRO A 3 17.21 14.12 9.44
CA PRO A 3 18.29 13.20 9.81
C PRO A 3 18.24 11.90 8.98
N SER A 4 19.39 11.27 8.72
CA SER A 4 19.50 10.09 7.84
C SER A 4 18.68 8.88 8.28
N LYS A 5 18.31 8.78 9.57
CA LYS A 5 17.39 7.75 10.06
C LYS A 5 16.01 7.77 9.39
N PHE A 6 15.64 8.87 8.74
CA PHE A 6 14.38 9.05 8.02
C PHE A 6 14.46 8.79 6.51
N ASP A 7 15.65 8.48 5.97
CA ASP A 7 15.83 8.26 4.53
C ASP A 7 15.01 7.08 4.01
N TYR A 8 14.69 6.12 4.89
CA TYR A 8 13.89 4.94 4.58
C TYR A 8 12.51 4.92 5.27
N ALA A 9 12.04 6.06 5.77
CA ALA A 9 10.77 6.16 6.49
C ALA A 9 9.62 5.52 5.70
N GLU A 10 8.88 4.59 6.34
CA GLU A 10 7.76 3.90 5.71
C GLU A 10 6.53 4.79 5.57
N ASP A 11 6.38 5.80 6.42
CA ASP A 11 5.33 6.81 6.36
C ASP A 11 5.95 8.21 6.35
N LEU A 12 5.65 8.98 5.30
CA LEU A 12 6.16 10.33 5.11
C LEU A 12 5.67 11.31 6.19
N THR A 13 4.59 11.01 6.90
CA THR A 13 4.12 11.84 8.02
C THR A 13 5.04 11.79 9.24
N THR A 14 5.97 10.82 9.29
CA THR A 14 6.96 10.69 10.38
C THR A 14 8.17 11.59 10.21
N LEU A 15 8.31 12.26 9.06
CA LEU A 15 9.39 13.19 8.80
C LEU A 15 9.30 14.40 9.73
N VAL A 16 10.45 14.83 10.28
CA VAL A 16 10.54 16.03 11.13
C VAL A 16 10.30 17.29 10.30
N SER A 17 10.89 17.36 9.11
CA SER A 17 10.65 18.43 8.15
C SER A 17 9.85 17.88 6.96
N LEU A 18 8.55 18.21 6.92
CA LEU A 18 7.66 17.76 5.84
C LEU A 18 7.63 18.82 4.73
N ASN A 19 8.60 18.74 3.83
CA ASN A 19 8.71 19.59 2.63
C ASN A 19 9.00 18.74 1.39
N GLU A 20 8.84 19.35 0.21
CA GLU A 20 9.00 18.68 -1.08
C GLU A 20 10.36 17.98 -1.21
N SER A 21 11.45 18.68 -0.90
CA SER A 21 12.81 18.11 -1.00
C SER A 21 13.00 16.91 -0.08
N SER A 22 12.44 16.94 1.12
CA SER A 22 12.52 15.83 2.07
C SER A 22 11.73 14.61 1.62
N VAL A 23 10.51 14.83 1.11
CA VAL A 23 9.67 13.76 0.56
C VAL A 23 10.36 13.10 -0.64
N ILE A 24 10.89 13.90 -1.57
CA ILE A 24 11.62 13.40 -2.74
C ILE A 24 12.86 12.61 -2.32
N ASN A 25 13.60 13.08 -1.30
CA ASN A 25 14.78 12.38 -0.80
C ASN A 25 14.42 10.98 -0.28
N THR A 26 13.42 10.88 0.61
CA THR A 26 12.97 9.59 1.15
C THR A 26 12.44 8.66 0.05
N LEU A 27 11.61 9.16 -0.86
CA LEU A 27 11.09 8.37 -1.98
C LEU A 27 12.22 7.86 -2.90
N ARG A 28 13.25 8.68 -3.14
CA ARG A 28 14.42 8.29 -3.94
C ARG A 28 15.22 7.17 -3.27
N HIS A 29 15.52 7.29 -1.98
CA HIS A 29 16.25 6.26 -1.23
C HIS A 29 15.48 4.94 -1.20
N ARG A 30 14.18 4.99 -0.91
CA ARG A 30 13.31 3.81 -0.93
C ARG A 30 13.24 3.16 -2.32
N TYR A 31 13.09 3.97 -3.37
CA TYR A 31 13.06 3.48 -4.74
C TYR A 31 14.36 2.77 -5.15
N GLN A 32 15.52 3.33 -4.80
CA GLN A 32 16.83 2.71 -5.05
C GLN A 32 16.97 1.35 -4.36
N SER A 33 16.38 1.21 -3.17
CA SER A 33 16.31 -0.05 -2.43
C SER A 33 15.14 -0.97 -2.83
N GLN A 34 14.47 -0.71 -3.96
CA GLN A 34 13.33 -1.49 -4.46
C GLN A 34 12.10 -1.51 -3.52
N LEU A 35 12.00 -0.54 -2.61
CA LEU A 35 10.85 -0.34 -1.71
C LEU A 35 9.84 0.60 -2.38
N ILE A 36 9.05 0.06 -3.30
CA ILE A 36 8.16 0.84 -4.17
C ILE A 36 6.90 1.40 -3.50
N HIS A 37 6.52 0.88 -2.33
CA HIS A 37 5.35 1.31 -1.59
C HIS A 37 5.78 2.20 -0.41
N THR A 38 5.12 3.34 -0.22
CA THR A 38 5.38 4.26 0.89
C THR A 38 4.05 4.87 1.36
N ASN A 39 3.81 4.91 2.67
CA ASN A 39 2.62 5.56 3.23
C ASN A 39 2.78 7.09 3.22
N ALA A 40 1.66 7.77 3.05
CA ALA A 40 1.52 9.20 3.22
C ALA A 40 0.27 9.45 4.07
N GLY A 41 0.38 9.12 5.36
CA GLY A 41 -0.74 9.08 6.29
C GLY A 41 -1.80 8.05 5.85
N PRO A 42 -3.06 8.45 5.57
CA PRO A 42 -4.09 7.52 5.16
C PRO A 42 -3.92 7.01 3.72
N ASN A 43 -3.07 7.67 2.92
CA ASN A 43 -2.87 7.35 1.51
C ASN A 43 -1.62 6.50 1.30
N LEU A 44 -1.56 5.81 0.17
CA LEU A 44 -0.41 5.03 -0.27
C LEU A 44 0.18 5.60 -1.56
N ILE A 45 1.49 5.83 -1.57
CA ILE A 45 2.26 6.19 -2.75
C ILE A 45 2.93 4.92 -3.28
N VAL A 46 2.72 4.64 -4.57
CA VAL A 46 3.32 3.51 -5.27
C VAL A 46 4.15 4.03 -6.44
N LEU A 47 5.44 3.75 -6.42
CA LEU A 47 6.35 4.07 -7.52
C LEU A 47 6.44 2.87 -8.45
N LYS A 48 6.35 3.10 -9.76
CA LYS A 48 6.52 2.02 -10.75
C LYS A 48 7.97 1.52 -10.69
N PRO A 49 8.23 0.23 -10.45
CA PRO A 49 9.58 -0.30 -10.42
C PRO A 49 10.22 -0.26 -11.82
N SER A 50 11.55 -0.12 -11.86
CA SER A 50 12.35 -0.16 -13.10
C SER A 50 12.47 -1.56 -13.70
N SER A 51 12.25 -2.60 -12.90
CA SER A 51 12.33 -4.02 -13.26
C SER A 51 11.13 -4.78 -12.68
N PRO A 52 10.81 -6.00 -13.17
CA PRO A 52 9.77 -6.83 -12.57
C PRO A 52 10.13 -7.12 -11.11
N VAL A 53 9.34 -6.59 -10.16
CA VAL A 53 9.50 -6.90 -8.74
C VAL A 53 8.87 -8.26 -8.49
N ALA A 54 9.52 -9.10 -7.68
CA ALA A 54 8.95 -10.39 -7.30
C ALA A 54 7.56 -10.19 -6.69
N ASN A 55 6.58 -10.96 -7.19
CA ASN A 55 5.21 -10.92 -6.72
C ASN A 55 5.19 -11.22 -5.21
N PHE A 56 4.83 -10.21 -4.40
CA PHE A 56 4.68 -10.39 -2.97
C PHE A 56 3.48 -11.31 -2.71
N SER A 57 3.70 -12.41 -1.98
CA SER A 57 2.63 -13.37 -1.68
C SER A 57 1.56 -12.73 -0.80
N THR A 58 0.32 -12.71 -1.28
CA THR A 58 -0.86 -12.20 -0.58
C THR A 58 -1.11 -12.88 0.79
N LYS A 59 -0.54 -14.08 1.00
CA LYS A 59 -0.62 -14.84 2.26
C LYS A 59 -0.04 -14.10 3.47
N VAL A 60 0.94 -13.20 3.27
CA VAL A 60 1.58 -12.46 4.36
C VAL A 60 0.62 -11.47 5.05
N PHE A 61 -0.45 -11.06 4.34
CA PHE A 61 -1.39 -10.03 4.78
C PHE A 61 -2.67 -10.59 5.40
N GLN A 62 -2.89 -11.91 5.41
CA GLN A 62 -4.07 -12.50 6.01
C GLN A 62 -3.96 -12.52 7.55
N GLY A 63 -4.97 -11.99 8.24
CA GLY A 63 -5.14 -12.13 9.69
C GLY A 63 -4.32 -11.19 10.59
N LYS A 64 -3.36 -10.42 10.07
CA LYS A 64 -2.61 -9.43 10.86
C LYS A 64 -3.40 -8.13 10.98
N LYS A 65 -3.72 -7.73 12.22
CA LYS A 65 -4.49 -6.51 12.53
C LYS A 65 -3.61 -5.27 12.70
N ASP A 66 -2.34 -5.46 13.08
CA ASP A 66 -1.44 -4.37 13.48
C ASP A 66 -0.20 -4.22 12.58
N SER A 67 0.11 -2.96 12.26
CA SER A 67 1.34 -2.45 11.64
C SER A 67 1.86 -3.25 10.44
N MET A 68 1.04 -3.35 9.39
CA MET A 68 1.51 -3.88 8.11
C MET A 68 2.39 -2.86 7.36
N PRO A 69 3.48 -3.31 6.73
CA PRO A 69 4.32 -2.41 5.92
C PRO A 69 3.50 -1.78 4.79
N PRO A 70 3.95 -0.65 4.23
CA PRO A 70 3.29 0.00 3.11
C PRO A 70 3.07 -1.00 1.96
N HIS A 71 1.81 -1.28 1.63
CA HIS A 71 1.45 -2.18 0.54
C HIS A 71 -0.02 -1.99 0.14
N ILE A 72 -0.35 -2.30 -1.12
CA ILE A 72 -1.74 -2.25 -1.59
C ILE A 72 -2.67 -3.21 -0.83
N CYS A 73 -2.17 -4.39 -0.46
CA CYS A 73 -2.90 -5.33 0.39
C CYS A 73 -3.23 -4.73 1.78
N SER A 74 -2.34 -3.93 2.35
CA SER A 74 -2.59 -3.23 3.63
C SER A 74 -3.73 -2.22 3.49
N VAL A 75 -3.81 -1.50 2.37
CA VAL A 75 -4.92 -0.59 2.05
C VAL A 75 -6.23 -1.36 1.88
N ALA A 76 -6.20 -2.46 1.12
CA ALA A 76 -7.36 -3.31 0.90
C ALA A 76 -7.89 -3.94 2.20
N GLN A 77 -6.97 -4.41 3.05
CA GLN A 77 -7.29 -4.91 4.39
C GLN A 77 -7.95 -3.85 5.25
N LYS A 78 -7.40 -2.64 5.30
CA LYS A 78 -7.97 -1.52 6.06
C LYS A 78 -9.37 -1.17 5.58
N ALA A 79 -9.57 -1.09 4.26
CA ALA A 79 -10.89 -0.86 3.68
C ALA A 79 -11.88 -1.98 4.07
N TYR A 80 -11.47 -3.25 3.98
CA TYR A 80 -12.31 -4.38 4.38
C TYR A 80 -12.72 -4.32 5.86
N TRP A 81 -11.78 -4.06 6.78
CA TRP A 81 -12.09 -3.94 8.20
C TRP A 81 -12.93 -2.71 8.53
N ASN A 82 -12.67 -1.57 7.89
CA ASN A 82 -13.50 -0.37 8.05
C ASN A 82 -14.94 -0.65 7.60
N MET A 83 -15.13 -1.33 6.47
CA MET A 83 -16.46 -1.73 5.99
C MET A 83 -17.20 -2.60 7.02
N LEU A 84 -16.52 -3.60 7.61
CA LEU A 84 -17.12 -4.48 8.61
C LEU A 84 -17.42 -3.78 9.95
N THR A 85 -16.51 -2.93 10.42
CA THR A 85 -16.62 -2.29 11.73
C THR A 85 -17.54 -1.07 11.72
N GLN A 86 -17.45 -0.24 10.67
CA GLN A 86 -18.23 0.99 10.54
C GLN A 86 -19.58 0.75 9.86
N ARG A 87 -19.79 -0.42 9.23
CA ARG A 87 -20.99 -0.75 8.44
C ARG A 87 -21.26 0.29 7.35
N GLN A 88 -20.20 0.79 6.71
CA GLN A 88 -20.26 1.77 5.64
C GLN A 88 -19.44 1.30 4.44
N ASP A 89 -19.95 1.56 3.24
CA ASP A 89 -19.27 1.23 1.99
C ASP A 89 -17.92 1.96 1.89
N GLN A 90 -16.91 1.28 1.34
CA GLN A 90 -15.55 1.80 1.21
C GLN A 90 -15.14 1.83 -0.26
N THR A 91 -14.23 2.74 -0.60
CA THR A 91 -13.71 2.88 -1.97
C THR A 91 -12.18 2.93 -1.94
N ILE A 92 -11.56 2.16 -2.82
CA ILE A 92 -10.12 2.25 -3.11
C ILE A 92 -9.98 2.90 -4.48
N LEU A 93 -9.41 4.11 -4.52
CA LEU A 93 -9.27 4.90 -5.74
C LEU A 93 -7.80 5.04 -6.15
N PRO A 94 -7.33 4.29 -7.17
CA PRO A 94 -5.98 4.45 -7.69
C PRO A 94 -5.89 5.67 -8.61
N LEU A 95 -4.96 6.57 -8.29
CA LEU A 95 -4.70 7.80 -9.04
C LEU A 95 -3.30 7.78 -9.66
N GLY A 96 -3.13 8.47 -10.79
CA GLY A 96 -1.83 8.61 -11.45
C GLY A 96 -1.91 8.74 -12.97
N ARG A 97 -0.78 9.11 -13.59
CA ARG A 97 -0.64 9.24 -15.05
C ARG A 97 -0.87 7.91 -15.78
N SER A 98 -1.13 7.95 -17.09
CA SER A 98 -1.21 6.73 -17.90
C SER A 98 0.08 5.90 -17.77
N GLY A 99 -0.05 4.58 -17.67
CA GLY A 99 1.10 3.67 -17.50
C GLY A 99 1.75 3.63 -16.11
N SER A 100 1.19 4.31 -15.10
CA SER A 100 1.73 4.36 -13.73
C SER A 100 1.50 3.08 -12.90
N GLY A 101 0.75 2.11 -13.41
CA GLY A 101 0.45 0.86 -12.69
C GLY A 101 -0.89 0.81 -11.96
N LYS A 102 -1.82 1.75 -12.22
CA LYS A 102 -3.17 1.77 -11.62
C LYS A 102 -3.92 0.43 -11.77
N THR A 103 -3.92 -0.15 -12.98
CA THR A 103 -4.62 -1.41 -13.26
C THR A 103 -4.07 -2.57 -12.43
N THR A 104 -2.74 -2.69 -12.35
CA THR A 104 -2.07 -3.71 -11.52
C THR A 104 -2.37 -3.50 -10.03
N CYS A 105 -2.42 -2.24 -9.58
CA CYS A 105 -2.82 -1.90 -8.22
C CYS A 105 -4.26 -2.38 -7.91
N CYS A 106 -5.22 -2.14 -8.82
CA CYS A 106 -6.58 -2.66 -8.68
C CYS A 106 -6.62 -4.18 -8.63
N GLN A 107 -5.89 -4.86 -9.52
CA GLN A 107 -5.83 -6.33 -9.58
C GLN A 107 -5.33 -6.91 -8.26
N ASN A 108 -4.23 -6.39 -7.73
CA ASN A 108 -3.67 -6.85 -6.46
C ASN A 108 -4.62 -6.59 -5.26
N ALA A 109 -5.30 -5.44 -5.25
CA ALA A 109 -6.31 -5.15 -4.23
C ALA A 109 -7.49 -6.12 -4.31
N LEU A 110 -7.96 -6.42 -5.52
CA LEU A 110 -9.05 -7.36 -5.77
C LEU A 110 -8.67 -8.79 -5.38
N GLU A 111 -7.47 -9.26 -5.74
CA GLU A 111 -6.95 -10.57 -5.34
C GLU A 111 -6.92 -10.71 -3.81
N TYR A 112 -6.47 -9.67 -3.11
CA TYR A 112 -6.50 -9.66 -1.64
C TYR A 112 -7.93 -9.75 -1.09
N LEU A 113 -8.85 -8.91 -1.59
CA LEU A 113 -10.25 -8.90 -1.13
C LEU A 113 -10.96 -10.23 -1.40
N ALA A 114 -10.75 -10.81 -2.59
CA ALA A 114 -11.30 -12.12 -2.93
C ALA A 114 -10.76 -13.21 -1.99
N ALA A 115 -9.47 -13.17 -1.62
CA ALA A 115 -8.89 -14.12 -0.69
C ALA A 115 -9.33 -13.88 0.78
N ALA A 116 -9.62 -12.64 1.17
CA ALA A 116 -9.98 -12.28 2.54
C ALA A 116 -11.48 -12.43 2.83
N ALA A 117 -12.33 -12.12 1.84
CA ALA A 117 -13.79 -12.21 1.95
C ALA A 117 -14.36 -13.50 1.33
N GLY A 118 -13.56 -14.20 0.52
CA GLY A 118 -13.97 -15.46 -0.12
C GLY A 118 -14.27 -16.54 0.90
N THR A 119 -15.41 -17.22 0.74
CA THR A 119 -15.72 -18.42 1.51
C THR A 119 -14.82 -19.57 1.07
N VAL A 120 -14.22 -20.30 2.01
CA VAL A 120 -13.42 -21.52 1.77
C VAL A 120 -14.16 -22.63 1.01
N ASN A 121 -15.49 -22.52 0.83
CA ASN A 121 -16.33 -23.56 0.26
C ASN A 121 -16.99 -23.23 -1.09
N ASN A 122 -16.63 -22.12 -1.75
CA ASN A 122 -17.15 -21.77 -3.09
C ASN A 122 -18.69 -21.82 -3.21
N LYS A 123 -19.41 -21.62 -2.10
CA LYS A 123 -20.88 -21.68 -2.04
C LYS A 123 -21.38 -20.33 -1.59
N VAL A 124 -21.83 -19.56 -2.56
CA VAL A 124 -22.66 -18.38 -2.34
C VAL A 124 -24.09 -18.90 -2.22
N THR A 125 -24.57 -19.05 -0.98
CA THR A 125 -26.01 -19.26 -0.72
C THR A 125 -26.73 -17.93 -0.72
#